data_AF-A0A937C2S2-F1
#
_entry.id   AF-A0A937C2S2-F1
#
_cell.length_a   1.000
_cell.length_b   1.000
_cell.length_c   1.000
_cell.angle_alpha   90.00
_cell.angle_beta   90.00
_cell.angle_gamma   90.00
#
_symmetry.space_group_name_H-M   'P 1'
#
loop_
_entity.id
_entity.type
_entity.pdbx_description
1 polymer ?
#
loop_
_entity_poly.entity_id
_entity_poly.type
_entity_poly.pdbx_seq_one_letter_code
_entity_poly.pdbx_strand_id
1 'polypeptide(L)'
;MQSYDTVSEAVNGLKKRGFELDFNLRENCLVCQGNTFAAHEFSIVEVHRFEGNTDPSDEAIVYAIESQNGLKGILVNGYGISSEAMSAEIAEKLSIRHA
;
A
#
# COMPACT_ATOMS: atom_id res chain seq x y z
N MET A 1 -6.03 -9.10 15.17
CA MET A 1 -5.22 -8.93 13.96
C MET A 1 -5.85 -9.80 12.90
N GLN A 2 -6.42 -9.23 11.84
CA GLN A 2 -6.87 -10.04 10.69
C GLN A 2 -5.60 -10.42 9.95
N SER A 3 -5.30 -11.71 9.87
CA SER A 3 -4.21 -12.24 9.06
C SER A 3 -4.82 -12.81 7.80
N TYR A 4 -4.39 -12.31 6.65
CA TYR A 4 -4.81 -12.83 5.36
C TYR A 4 -3.74 -13.80 4.87
N ASP A 5 -4.16 -14.86 4.18
CA ASP A 5 -3.25 -15.86 3.65
C ASP A 5 -2.65 -15.39 2.32
N THR A 6 -3.44 -14.62 1.54
CA THR A 6 -3.03 -14.10 0.23
C THR A 6 -3.33 -12.61 0.07
N VAL A 7 -2.59 -11.97 -0.84
CA VAL A 7 -2.82 -10.58 -1.27
C VAL A 7 -4.29 -10.36 -1.66
N SER A 8 -4.85 -11.28 -2.44
CA SER A 8 -6.24 -11.24 -2.89
C SER A 8 -7.24 -11.23 -1.73
N GLU A 9 -7.00 -12.03 -0.69
CA GLU A 9 -7.84 -12.05 0.51
C GLU A 9 -7.74 -10.74 1.30
N ALA A 10 -6.54 -10.19 1.46
CA ALA A 10 -6.35 -8.90 2.12
C ALA A 10 -7.07 -7.78 1.39
N VAL A 11 -6.89 -7.69 0.07
CA VAL A 11 -7.56 -6.69 -0.75
C VAL A 11 -9.07 -6.83 -0.62
N ASN A 12 -9.61 -8.04 -0.70
CA ASN A 12 -11.05 -8.28 -0.58
C ASN A 12 -11.58 -7.96 0.83
N GLY A 13 -10.83 -8.30 1.88
CA GLY A 13 -11.17 -7.98 3.26
C GLY A 13 -11.18 -6.48 3.52
N LEU A 14 -10.19 -5.76 3.00
CA LEU A 14 -10.12 -4.30 3.05
C LEU A 14 -11.26 -3.63 2.27
N LYS A 15 -11.59 -4.13 1.07
CA LYS A 15 -12.76 -3.65 0.30
C LYS A 15 -14.06 -3.79 1.10
N LYS A 16 -14.27 -4.91 1.79
CA LYS A 16 -15.43 -5.11 2.68
C LYS A 16 -15.47 -4.14 3.86
N ARG A 17 -14.33 -3.58 4.26
CA ARG A 17 -14.22 -2.55 5.31
C ARG A 17 -14.40 -1.12 4.77
N GLY A 18 -14.63 -0.95 3.47
CA GLY A 18 -14.80 0.34 2.80
C GLY A 18 -13.54 0.91 2.16
N PHE A 19 -12.45 0.14 2.07
CA PHE A 19 -11.26 0.51 1.29
C PHE A 19 -11.47 0.10 -0.17
N GLU A 20 -12.32 0.83 -0.87
CA GLU A 20 -12.72 0.48 -2.24
C GLU A 20 -11.82 1.11 -3.30
N LEU A 21 -11.04 2.12 -2.91
CA LEU A 21 -10.15 2.84 -3.82
C LEU A 21 -8.86 2.06 -4.07
N ASP A 22 -8.35 2.20 -5.30
CA ASP A 22 -7.07 1.64 -5.70
C ASP A 22 -6.03 2.77 -5.75
N PHE A 23 -5.06 2.71 -4.84
CA PHE A 23 -3.95 3.65 -4.82
C PHE A 23 -2.79 3.04 -5.59
N ASN A 24 -2.30 3.79 -6.56
CA ASN A 24 -1.14 3.45 -7.34
C ASN A 24 0.03 4.30 -6.91
N LEU A 25 1.20 3.68 -6.88
CA LEU A 25 2.44 4.34 -6.57
C LEU A 25 3.02 5.02 -7.81
N ARG A 26 3.38 6.29 -7.68
CA ARG A 26 4.13 7.05 -8.69
C ARG A 26 5.37 7.66 -8.04
N GLU A 27 6.28 8.14 -8.89
CA GLU A 27 7.64 8.54 -8.51
C GLU A 27 7.77 9.36 -7.21
N ASN A 28 6.81 10.22 -6.90
CA ASN A 28 6.81 11.01 -5.65
C ASN A 28 5.44 11.09 -4.95
N CYS A 29 4.38 10.50 -5.51
CA CYS A 29 3.02 10.65 -4.98
C CYS A 29 2.21 9.36 -5.15
N LEU A 30 1.13 9.23 -4.38
CA LEU A 30 0.09 8.25 -4.67
C LEU A 30 -0.89 8.81 -5.70
N VAL A 31 -1.38 7.96 -6.59
CA VAL A 31 -2.40 8.32 -7.56
C VAL A 31 -3.61 7.45 -7.36
N CYS A 32 -4.78 8.07 -7.20
CA CYS A 32 -6.05 7.37 -7.10
C CYS A 32 -7.09 8.10 -7.96
N GLN A 33 -7.70 7.38 -8.91
CA GLN A 33 -8.74 7.88 -9.80
C GLN A 33 -8.40 9.23 -10.49
N GLY A 34 -7.13 9.44 -10.84
CA GLY A 34 -6.65 10.68 -11.47
C GLY A 34 -6.31 11.82 -10.49
N ASN A 35 -6.49 11.63 -9.19
CA ASN A 35 -6.00 12.55 -8.16
C ASN A 35 -4.63 12.09 -7.66
N THR A 36 -3.74 13.06 -7.42
CA THR A 36 -2.41 12.83 -6.82
C THR A 36 -2.43 13.23 -5.36
N PHE A 37 -1.91 12.37 -4.49
CA PHE A 37 -1.81 12.59 -3.05
C PHE A 37 -0.34 12.53 -2.65
N ALA A 38 0.16 13.61 -2.05
CA ALA A 38 1.51 13.65 -1.50
C ALA A 38 1.63 12.80 -0.22
N ALA A 39 2.86 12.48 0.19
CA ALA A 39 3.19 11.68 1.37
C ALA A 39 2.47 12.11 2.67
N HIS A 40 2.16 13.41 2.79
CA HIS A 40 1.49 13.99 3.95
C HIS A 40 -0.03 13.99 3.84
N GLU A 41 -0.62 13.84 2.65
CA GLU A 41 -2.07 13.87 2.41
C GLU A 41 -2.76 12.54 2.72
N PHE A 42 -1.98 11.51 3.04
CA PHE A 42 -2.47 10.20 3.40
C PHE A 42 -1.74 9.62 4.61
N SER A 43 -2.39 8.65 5.23
CA SER A 43 -1.87 7.88 6.36
C SER A 43 -2.10 6.40 6.11
N ILE A 44 -1.11 5.60 6.50
CA ILE A 44 -1.17 4.15 6.40
C ILE A 44 -1.84 3.64 7.67
N VAL A 45 -2.98 2.99 7.51
CA VAL A 45 -3.80 2.46 8.60
C VAL A 45 -3.42 1.01 8.92
N GLU A 46 -3.06 0.23 7.91
CA GLU A 46 -2.76 -1.20 8.05
C GLU A 46 -1.70 -1.61 7.02
N VAL A 47 -0.81 -2.52 7.40
CA VAL A 47 0.23 -3.07 6.53
C VAL A 47 0.21 -4.58 6.64
N HIS A 48 0.12 -5.25 5.50
CA HIS A 48 0.19 -6.71 5.40
C HIS A 48 1.29 -7.09 4.43
N ARG A 49 2.34 -7.73 4.94
CA ARG A 49 3.42 -8.28 4.12
C ARG A 49 3.11 -9.74 3.83
N PHE A 50 3.17 -10.09 2.56
CA PHE A 50 3.02 -11.43 2.02
C PHE A 50 4.36 -11.85 1.47
N GLU A 51 4.86 -12.96 1.98
CA GLU A 51 6.02 -13.63 1.41
C GLU A 51 5.47 -14.60 0.36
N GLY A 52 5.81 -14.37 -0.91
CA GLY A 52 5.28 -15.16 -2.01
C GLY A 52 5.45 -16.65 -1.76
N ASN A 53 4.35 -17.40 -1.87
CA ASN A 53 4.34 -18.83 -1.56
C ASN A 53 5.13 -19.67 -2.57
N THR A 54 5.51 -19.07 -3.71
CA THR A 54 6.09 -19.73 -4.88
C THR A 54 7.52 -19.25 -5.16
N ASP A 55 7.82 -17.98 -4.89
CA ASP A 55 9.13 -17.39 -5.16
C ASP A 55 9.47 -16.39 -4.04
N PRO A 56 10.66 -16.45 -3.43
CA PRO A 56 11.10 -15.44 -2.47
C PRO A 56 11.27 -14.05 -3.12
N SER A 57 11.18 -13.96 -4.45
CA SER A 57 11.15 -12.72 -5.22
C SER A 57 9.73 -12.15 -5.39
N ASP A 58 8.69 -12.93 -5.06
CA ASP A 58 7.27 -12.54 -5.17
C ASP A 58 6.75 -12.01 -3.83
N GLU A 59 7.54 -11.15 -3.20
CA GLU A 59 7.11 -10.48 -1.98
C GLU A 59 6.17 -9.33 -2.33
N ALA A 60 5.00 -9.32 -1.70
CA ALA A 60 4.01 -8.27 -1.90
C ALA A 60 3.61 -7.66 -0.56
N ILE A 61 3.47 -6.34 -0.52
CA ILE A 61 3.01 -5.62 0.66
C ILE A 61 1.74 -4.87 0.31
N VAL A 62 0.67 -5.15 1.05
CA VAL A 62 -0.62 -4.48 0.93
C VAL A 62 -0.72 -3.44 2.04
N TYR A 63 -0.82 -2.18 1.64
CA TYR A 63 -1.03 -1.04 2.52
C TYR A 63 -2.49 -0.59 2.43
N ALA A 64 -3.17 -0.53 3.58
CA ALA A 64 -4.45 0.15 3.70
C ALA A 64 -4.18 1.62 3.98
N ILE A 65 -4.65 2.50 3.09
CA ILE A 65 -4.35 3.92 3.10
C ILE A 65 -5.64 4.70 3.29
N GLU A 66 -5.58 5.70 4.17
CA GLU A 66 -6.65 6.67 4.41
C GLU A 66 -6.11 8.08 4.13
N SER A 67 -6.76 8.80 3.22
CA SER A 67 -6.48 10.21 2.97
C SER A 67 -7.08 11.08 4.08
N GLN A 68 -6.50 12.25 4.32
CA GLN A 68 -7.08 13.27 5.20
C GLN A 68 -8.51 13.67 4.81
N ASN A 69 -8.87 13.48 3.54
CA ASN A 69 -10.23 13.75 3.04
C ASN A 69 -11.23 12.61 3.32
N GLY A 70 -10.84 11.59 4.09
CA GLY A 70 -11.67 10.42 4.42
C GLY A 70 -11.74 9.36 3.32
N LEU A 71 -10.95 9.51 2.26
CA LEU A 71 -10.86 8.52 1.18
C LEU A 71 -10.06 7.30 1.64
N LYS A 72 -10.61 6.11 1.44
CA LYS A 72 -10.01 4.84 1.87
C LYS A 72 -9.69 3.97 0.69
N GLY A 73 -8.47 3.49 0.62
CA GLY A 73 -8.04 2.63 -0.46
C GLY A 73 -6.86 1.75 -0.12
N ILE A 74 -6.44 1.01 -1.14
CA ILE A 74 -5.49 -0.07 -1.00
C ILE A 74 -4.35 0.18 -1.98
N LEU A 75 -3.12 0.11 -1.48
CA LEU A 75 -1.91 0.15 -2.28
C LEU A 75 -1.24 -1.22 -2.18
N VAL A 76 -0.98 -1.85 -3.33
CA VAL A 76 -0.23 -3.10 -3.40
C VAL A 76 1.15 -2.80 -3.97
N ASN A 77 2.20 -3.10 -3.21
CA ASN A 77 3.58 -2.88 -3.61
C ASN A 77 4.35 -4.20 -3.68
N GLY A 78 4.85 -4.56 -4.87
CA GLY A 78 5.73 -5.72 -5.05
C GLY A 78 7.19 -5.36 -4.82
N TYR A 79 7.90 -6.14 -4.02
CA TYR A 79 9.33 -6.04 -3.80
C TYR A 79 10.04 -6.67 -5.00
N GLY A 80 10.52 -5.87 -5.97
CA GLY A 80 11.27 -6.45 -7.09
C GLY A 80 11.72 -5.51 -8.19
N ILE A 81 10.97 -4.46 -8.53
CA ILE A 81 11.29 -3.65 -9.73
C ILE A 81 11.09 -2.14 -9.50
N SER A 82 10.31 -1.72 -8.50
CA SER A 82 9.92 -0.30 -8.34
C SER A 82 10.51 0.45 -7.14
N SER A 83 11.33 -0.19 -6.29
CA SER A 83 11.93 0.50 -5.14
C SER A 83 12.91 1.61 -5.53
N GLU A 84 13.52 1.56 -6.72
CA GLU A 84 14.41 2.63 -7.21
C GLU A 84 13.66 3.85 -7.75
N ALA A 85 12.37 3.73 -8.09
CA ALA A 85 11.61 4.80 -8.71
C ALA A 85 10.90 5.72 -7.71
N MET A 86 11.04 5.49 -6.41
CA MET A 86 10.31 6.22 -5.38
C MET A 86 11.17 7.28 -4.69
N SER A 87 10.58 8.45 -4.49
CA SER A 87 11.18 9.55 -3.73
C SER A 87 11.32 9.19 -2.25
N ALA A 88 12.41 9.69 -1.64
CA ALA A 88 12.74 9.41 -0.25
C ALA A 88 11.57 9.64 0.72
N GLU A 89 10.75 10.68 0.51
CA GLU A 89 9.60 10.98 1.38
C GLU A 89 8.55 9.87 1.43
N ILE A 90 8.15 9.32 0.27
CA ILE A 90 7.19 8.21 0.23
C ILE A 90 7.85 6.93 0.74
N ALA A 91 9.14 6.73 0.43
CA ALA A 91 9.89 5.59 0.92
C ALA A 91 9.96 5.59 2.45
N GLU A 92 10.27 6.72 3.08
CA GLU A 92 10.27 6.86 4.54
C GLU A 92 8.89 6.63 5.15
N LYS A 93 7.84 7.13 4.48
CA LYS A 93 6.45 6.88 4.89
C LYS A 93 6.04 5.41 4.82
N LEU A 94 6.43 4.68 3.77
CA LEU A 94 6.10 3.25 3.60
C LEU A 94 7.03 2.34 4.40
N SER A 95 8.28 2.75 4.61
CA SER A 95 9.30 2.01 5.35
C SER A 95 9.04 1.99 6.85
N ILE A 96 7.79 2.18 7.31
CA ILE A 96 7.39 2.35 8.72
C ILE A 96 8.23 1.42 9.57
N ARG A 97 9.30 2.00 10.12
CA ARG A 97 10.27 1.31 10.93
C ARG A 97 9.59 1.20 12.25
N HIS A 98 9.28 -0.03 12.66
CA HIS A 98 9.05 -0.30 14.07
C HIS A 98 10.22 0.34 14.83
N ALA A 99 9.92 1.39 15.58
CA ALA A 99 10.83 1.92 16.59
C ALA A 99 10.86 0.94 17.77
#